data_AF-A0ABD4KTK0-F1
#
_entry.id   AF-A0ABD4KTK0-F1
#
_cell.length_a   1.000
_cell.length_b   1.000
_cell.length_c   1.000
_cell.angle_alpha   90.00
_cell.angle_beta   90.00
_cell.angle_gamma   90.00
#
_symmetry.space_group_name_H-M   'P 1'
#
loop_
_entity.id
_entity.type
_entity.pdbx_description
1 polymer ?
#
loop_
_entity_poly.entity_id
_entity_poly.type
_entity_poly.pdbx_seq_one_letter_code
_entity_poly.pdbx_strand_id
1 'polypeptide(L)' 'CESWQQFKMHYNRMELPTGHMVTAQEILAGIALLEIKSELEIKTTTKLLAFARSIARIKK' A
#
# COMPACT_ATOMS: atom_id res chain seq x y z
N CYS A 1 -9.04 -20.80 -13.41
CA CYS A 1 -9.64 -19.45 -13.53
C CYS A 1 -10.68 -19.25 -12.42
N GLU A 2 -10.31 -19.48 -11.14
CA GLU A 2 -11.26 -19.47 -10.00
C GLU A 2 -11.17 -18.19 -9.15
N SER A 3 -10.14 -17.36 -9.35
CA SER A 3 -9.85 -16.20 -8.50
C SER A 3 -10.89 -15.07 -8.55
N TRP A 4 -11.71 -15.02 -9.60
CA TRP A 4 -12.70 -13.96 -9.82
C TRP A 4 -14.11 -14.36 -9.39
N GLN A 5 -14.35 -15.59 -8.92
CA GLN A 5 -15.72 -16.08 -8.62
C GLN A 5 -16.43 -15.31 -7.50
N GLN A 6 -15.69 -14.58 -6.68
CA GLN A 6 -16.22 -13.80 -5.56
C GLN A 6 -16.19 -12.28 -5.78
N PHE A 7 -15.71 -11.83 -6.93
CA PHE A 7 -15.70 -10.42 -7.31
C PHE A 7 -16.82 -10.19 -8.33
N LYS A 8 -17.85 -9.44 -7.95
CA LYS A 8 -18.97 -9.13 -8.84
C LYS A 8 -18.96 -7.66 -9.20
N MET A 9 -19.14 -7.34 -10.47
CA MET A 9 -19.33 -5.94 -10.89
C MET A 9 -20.81 -5.58 -10.72
N HIS A 10 -21.10 -4.60 -9.86
CA HIS A 10 -22.42 -4.04 -9.67
C HIS A 10 -22.41 -2.59 -10.15
N TYR A 11 -22.90 -2.38 -11.39
CA TYR A 11 -22.79 -1.12 -12.12
C TYR A 11 -21.33 -0.61 -12.20
N ASN A 12 -21.03 0.55 -11.62
CA ASN A 12 -19.71 1.17 -11.62
C ASN A 12 -18.84 0.80 -10.40
N ARG A 13 -19.28 -0.18 -9.59
CA ARG A 13 -18.59 -0.59 -8.36
C ARG A 13 -18.36 -2.10 -8.36
N MET A 14 -17.22 -2.52 -7.83
CA MET A 14 -16.90 -3.92 -7.60
C MET A 14 -17.33 -4.31 -6.19
N GLU A 15 -18.16 -5.33 -6.10
CA GLU A 15 -18.52 -6.00 -4.86
C GLU A 15 -17.41 -6.98 -4.49
N LEU A 16 -16.83 -6.75 -3.32
CA LEU A 16 -15.87 -7.64 -2.67
C LEU A 16 -16.60 -8.85 -2.05
N PRO A 17 -15.90 -9.98 -1.81
CA PRO A 17 -16.45 -11.13 -1.07
C PRO A 17 -17.01 -10.79 0.32
N THR A 18 -16.66 -9.62 0.86
CA THR A 18 -17.14 -9.09 2.14
C THR A 18 -18.46 -8.32 2.04
N GLY A 19 -19.05 -8.21 0.85
CA GLY A 19 -20.25 -7.41 0.57
C GLY A 19 -19.99 -5.90 0.44
N HIS A 20 -18.73 -5.46 0.51
CA HIS A 20 -18.36 -4.06 0.34
C HIS A 20 -18.28 -3.70 -1.14
N MET A 21 -18.86 -2.54 -1.51
CA MET A 21 -18.76 -2.00 -2.86
C MET A 21 -17.64 -0.96 -2.95
N VAL A 22 -16.61 -1.27 -3.73
CA VAL A 22 -15.47 -0.39 -4.00
C VAL A 22 -15.48 0.10 -5.44
N THR A 23 -15.12 1.35 -5.62
CA THR A 23 -14.88 1.96 -6.93
C THR A 23 -13.52 1.55 -7.49
N ALA A 24 -13.34 1.67 -8.80
CA ALA A 24 -12.05 1.42 -9.43
C ALA A 24 -10.95 2.35 -8.88
N GLN A 25 -11.28 3.59 -8.52
CA GLN A 25 -10.35 4.54 -7.90
C GLN A 25 -9.89 4.07 -6.51
N GLU A 26 -10.79 3.53 -5.69
CA GLU A 26 -10.45 2.99 -4.38
C GLU A 26 -9.57 1.74 -4.49
N ILE A 27 -9.82 0.88 -5.49
CA ILE A 27 -8.95 -0.26 -5.79
C ILE A 27 -7.56 0.22 -6.21
N LEU A 28 -7.47 1.21 -7.12
CA LEU A 28 -6.20 1.78 -7.57
C LEU A 28 -5.44 2.43 -6.40
N ALA A 29 -6.13 3.15 -5.52
CA ALA A 29 -5.55 3.72 -4.32
C ALA A 29 -5.04 2.63 -3.36
N GLY A 30 -5.80 1.54 -3.19
CA GLY A 30 -5.38 0.39 -2.40
C GLY A 30 -4.12 -0.28 -2.95
N ILE A 31 -4.05 -0.48 -4.26
CA ILE A 31 -2.85 -1.01 -4.94
C ILE A 31 -1.67 -0.06 -4.75
N ALA A 32 -1.86 1.24 -4.99
CA ALA A 32 -0.81 2.24 -4.79
C ALA A 32 -0.31 2.25 -3.33
N LEU A 33 -1.19 2.15 -2.33
CA LEU A 33 -0.79 2.09 -0.92
C LEU A 33 -0.03 0.82 -0.56
N LEU A 34 -0.39 -0.32 -1.17
CA LEU A 34 0.33 -1.58 -1.01
C LEU A 34 1.71 -1.51 -1.67
N GLU A 35 1.82 -0.86 -2.83
CA GLU A 35 3.07 -0.65 -3.55
C GLU A 35 3.96 0.42 -2.89
N ILE A 36 3.40 1.45 -2.26
CA ILE A 36 4.15 2.49 -1.52
C ILE A 36 4.95 1.86 -0.38
N LYS A 37 4.43 0.81 0.27
CA LYS A 37 5.21 -0.02 1.22
C LYS A 37 6.30 -0.88 0.57
N SER A 38 6.74 -0.52 -0.64
CA SER A 38 7.86 -1.13 -1.34
C SER A 38 9.11 -1.12 -0.47
N GLU A 39 9.85 -2.22 -0.54
CA GLU A 39 11.14 -2.45 0.10
C GLU A 39 12.12 -1.27 -0.05
N LEU A 40 11.96 -0.47 -1.12
CA LEU A 40 12.72 0.76 -1.35
C LEU A 40 12.50 1.82 -0.26
N GLU A 41 11.26 2.03 0.19
CA GLU A 41 10.97 2.98 1.27
C GLU A 41 11.57 2.51 2.59
N ILE A 42 11.49 1.21 2.88
CA ILE A 42 12.08 0.61 4.09
C ILE A 42 13.61 0.78 4.06
N LYS A 43 14.26 0.49 2.94
CA LYS A 43 15.72 0.67 2.77
C LYS A 43 16.13 2.12 2.93
N THR A 44 15.34 3.04 2.36
CA THR A 44 15.65 4.47 2.38
C THR A 44 15.45 5.06 3.77
N THR A 45 14.32 4.76 4.42
CA THR A 45 14.03 5.21 5.80
C THR A 45 15.02 4.63 6.81
N THR A 46 15.45 3.38 6.64
CA THR A 46 16.51 2.77 7.47
C THR A 46 17.84 3.53 7.36
N LYS A 47 18.26 3.88 6.14
CA LYS A 47 19.47 4.69 5.91
C LYS A 47 19.33 6.08 6.52
N LEU A 48 18.17 6.72 6.34
CA LEU A 48 17.89 8.06 6.87
C LEU A 48 17.95 8.08 8.40
N LEU A 49 17.42 7.04 9.05
CA LEU A 49 17.49 6.84 10.50
C LEU A 49 18.93 6.61 10.98
N ALA A 50 19.74 5.86 10.23
CA ALA A 50 21.16 5.65 10.54
C ALA A 50 21.97 6.96 10.45
N PHE A 51 21.71 7.79 9.43
CA PHE A 51 22.31 9.12 9.32
C PHE A 51 21.88 10.03 10.46
N ALA A 52 20.59 10.08 10.79
CA ALA A 52 20.06 10.88 11.89
C ALA A 52 20.71 10.50 13.23
N ARG A 53 20.84 9.20 13.54
CA ARG A 53 21.53 8.71 14.75
C ARG A 53 23.01 9.11 14.77
N SER A 54 23.69 9.04 13.63
CA SER A 54 25.10 9.39 13.52
C SER A 54 25.31 10.90 13.75
N ILE A 55 24.47 11.75 13.15
CA ILE A 55 24.48 13.19 13.37
C ILE A 55 24.19 13.52 14.83
N ALA A 56 23.20 12.85 15.44
CA ALA A 56 22.88 13.03 16.85
C ALA A 56 24.05 12.66 17.77
N ARG A 57 24.84 11.63 17.43
CA ARG A 57 26.04 11.24 18.16
C ARG A 57 27.20 12.22 18.01
N ILE A 58 27.34 12.87 16.84
CA ILE A 58 28.38 13.88 16.59
C ILE A 58 28.02 15.21 17.27
N LYS A 59 26.73 15.55 17.36
CA LYS A 59 26.24 16.77 18.03
C LYS A 59 26.22 16.68 19.56
N LYS A 60 26.42 15.48 20.14
CA LYS A 60 26.39 15.24 21.58
C LYS A 60 27.79 15.34 22.16
#